data_AF-A0A4R4MB92-F1
#
_entry.id   AF-A0A4R4MB92-F1
#
_cell.length_a   1.000
_cell.length_b   1.000
_cell.length_c   1.000
_cell.angle_alpha   90.00
_cell.angle_beta   90.00
_cell.angle_gamma   90.00
#
_symmetry.space_group_name_H-M   'P 1'
#
loop_
_entity.id
_entity.type
_entity.pdbx_description
1 polymer ?
#
loop_
_entity_poly.entity_id
_entity_poly.type
_entity_poly.pdbx_seq_one_letter_code
_entity_poly.pdbx_strand_id
1 'polypeptide(L)' 'AGDVVRAGAGVRAQALDPDGRLVDDFRVHRLGRVTAVRNAPSPAATSSMAIAEHILDVIEGKNRT' A
#
# COMPACT_ATOMS: atom_id res chain seq x y z
N ALA A 1 18.11 -16.80 29.21
CA ALA A 1 18.60 -15.90 28.15
C ALA A 1 18.67 -16.71 26.86
N GLY A 2 17.66 -16.58 25.99
CA GLY A 2 17.54 -17.41 24.78
C GLY A 2 16.23 -17.24 23.99
N ASP A 3 15.23 -16.52 24.52
CA ASP A 3 13.89 -16.41 23.93
C ASP A 3 13.83 -15.56 22.64
N VAL A 4 14.88 -14.78 22.36
CA VAL A 4 14.93 -13.90 21.19
C VAL A 4 16.29 -14.01 20.53
N VAL A 5 16.28 -14.23 19.22
CA VAL A 5 17.47 -14.22 18.36
C VAL A 5 17.35 -13.09 17.35
N ARG A 6 18.49 -12.65 16.80
CA ARG A 6 18.49 -11.62 15.75
C ARG A 6 17.78 -12.15 14.50
N ALA A 7 17.01 -11.27 13.87
CA ALA A 7 16.39 -11.49 12.57
C ALA A 7 16.60 -10.27 11.68
N GLY A 8 16.28 -10.40 10.39
CA GLY A 8 16.34 -9.29 9.44
C GLY A 8 15.38 -8.16 9.82
N ALA A 9 15.75 -6.93 9.48
CA ALA A 9 14.89 -5.76 9.60
C ALA A 9 14.16 -5.51 8.26
N GLY A 10 12.94 -4.98 8.33
CA GLY A 10 12.16 -4.58 7.16
C GLY A 10 11.51 -3.22 7.38
N VAL A 11 11.37 -2.44 6.31
CA VAL A 11 10.65 -1.16 6.31
C VAL A 11 9.34 -1.32 5.54
N ARG A 12 8.26 -0.72 6.03
CA ARG A 12 6.99 -0.64 5.32
C ARG A 12 6.90 0.71 4.61
N ALA A 13 6.46 0.70 3.36
CA ALA A 13 5.98 1.92 2.74
C ALA A 13 4.71 2.35 3.49
N GLN A 14 4.81 3.45 4.25
CA GLN A 14 3.78 3.96 5.12
C GLN A 14 3.52 5.42 4.76
N ALA A 15 2.28 5.76 4.41
CA ALA A 15 1.91 7.13 4.12
C ALA A 15 1.52 7.88 5.41
N LEU A 16 1.88 9.15 5.44
CA LEU A 16 1.54 10.09 6.52
C LEU A 16 0.78 11.25 5.89
N ASP A 17 -0.37 11.58 6.46
CA ASP A 17 -1.15 12.75 6.07
C ASP A 17 -0.55 14.05 6.62
N PRO A 18 -0.89 15.21 6.02
CA PRO A 18 -0.36 16.51 6.46
C PRO A 18 -0.67 16.84 7.93
N ASP A 19 -1.70 16.23 8.50
CA ASP A 19 -2.08 16.35 9.91
C ASP A 19 -1.34 15.39 10.85
N GLY A 20 -0.42 14.59 10.31
CA GLY A 20 0.39 13.62 11.05
C GLY A 20 -0.30 12.27 11.29
N ARG A 21 -1.46 12.00 10.68
CA ARG A 21 -2.11 10.68 10.78
C ARG A 21 -1.46 9.68 9.84
N LEU A 22 -1.25 8.45 10.33
CA LEU A 22 -0.86 7.32 9.49
C LEU A 22 -2.06 6.91 8.63
N VAL A 23 -1.79 6.59 7.37
CA VAL A 23 -2.82 6.11 6.46
C VAL A 23 -2.97 4.60 6.67
N ASP A 24 -4.16 4.16 7.03
CA ASP A 24 -4.43 2.74 7.26
C ASP A 24 -4.77 1.97 5.96
N ASP A 25 -5.22 2.67 4.92
CA ASP A 25 -5.76 2.07 3.69
C ASP A 25 -4.86 2.33 2.44
N PHE A 26 -5.22 1.75 1.30
CA PHE A 26 -4.58 1.99 0.02
C PHE A 26 -4.53 3.49 -0.31
N ARG A 27 -3.33 3.98 -0.64
CA ARG A 27 -3.16 5.31 -1.21
C ARG A 27 -2.54 5.19 -2.59
N VAL A 28 -3.38 5.19 -3.62
CA VAL A 28 -2.95 5.19 -5.02
C VAL A 28 -3.03 6.62 -5.55
N HIS A 29 -1.95 7.09 -6.19
CA HIS A 29 -1.89 8.39 -6.82
C HIS A 29 -1.53 8.26 -8.29
N ARG A 30 -2.18 9.05 -9.16
CA ARG A 30 -1.91 9.03 -10.59
C ARG A 30 -1.46 10.40 -11.08
N LEU A 31 -0.34 10.41 -11.79
CA LEU A 31 0.19 11.58 -12.48
C LEU A 31 0.37 11.23 -13.96
N GLY A 32 -0.61 11.61 -14.78
CA GLY A 32 -0.65 11.27 -16.20
C GLY A 32 -0.61 9.75 -16.44
N ARG A 33 0.52 9.28 -16.99
CA ARG A 33 0.77 7.86 -17.30
C ARG A 33 1.44 7.08 -16.15
N VAL A 34 1.75 7.75 -15.04
CA VAL A 34 2.40 7.12 -13.87
C VAL A 34 1.36 6.89 -12.78
N THR A 35 1.30 5.66 -12.28
CA THR A 35 0.52 5.29 -11.09
C THR A 35 1.49 4.89 -9.97
N ALA A 36 1.36 5.52 -8.81
CA ALA A 36 2.17 5.27 -7.63
C ALA A 36 1.29 4.73 -6.50
N VAL A 37 1.65 3.57 -5.95
CA VAL A 37 1.07 3.02 -4.73
C VAL A 37 1.91 3.50 -3.55
N ARG A 38 1.38 4.45 -2.78
CA ARG A 38 2.09 5.14 -1.69
C ARG A 38 1.83 4.52 -0.32
N ASN A 39 0.77 3.72 -0.19
CA ASN A 39 0.45 2.95 1.00
C ASN A 39 -0.33 1.69 0.60
N ALA A 40 -0.09 0.59 1.31
CA ALA A 40 -0.83 -0.66 1.17
C ALA A 40 -1.07 -1.29 2.55
N PRO A 41 -2.31 -1.63 2.93
CA PRO A 41 -2.60 -2.31 4.19
C PRO A 41 -1.94 -3.68 4.29
N SER A 42 -1.77 -4.15 5.52
CA SER A 42 -1.29 -5.49 5.80
C SER A 42 -2.39 -6.53 5.57
N PRO A 43 -2.07 -7.72 5.02
CA PRO A 43 -0.76 -8.19 4.58
C PRO A 43 -0.54 -7.97 3.07
N ALA A 44 0.25 -6.95 2.70
CA ALA A 44 0.46 -6.58 1.30
C ALA A 44 1.10 -7.70 0.44
N ALA A 45 2.03 -8.47 1.00
CA ALA A 45 2.73 -9.51 0.25
C ALA A 45 1.82 -10.69 -0.10
N THR A 46 0.99 -11.15 0.84
CA THR A 46 0.11 -12.32 0.64
C THR A 46 -1.16 -11.97 -0.12
N SER A 47 -1.53 -10.69 -0.17
CA SER A 47 -2.71 -10.20 -0.91
C SER A 47 -2.35 -9.53 -2.24
N SER A 48 -1.13 -9.72 -2.75
CA SER A 48 -0.60 -8.99 -3.91
C SER A 48 -1.46 -9.05 -5.17
N MET A 49 -2.14 -10.17 -5.43
CA MET A 49 -3.05 -10.31 -6.59
C MET A 49 -4.33 -9.49 -6.45
N ALA A 50 -4.99 -9.56 -5.30
CA ALA A 50 -6.18 -8.72 -5.03
C ALA A 50 -5.84 -7.23 -5.04
N ILE A 51 -4.62 -6.88 -4.62
CA ILE A 51 -4.10 -5.51 -4.70
C ILE A 51 -3.92 -5.07 -6.15
N ALA A 52 -3.37 -5.94 -7.00
CA ALA A 52 -3.23 -5.66 -8.42
C ALA A 52 -4.59 -5.44 -9.10
N GLU A 53 -5.58 -6.27 -8.79
CA GLU A 53 -6.96 -6.12 -9.28
C GLU A 53 -7.56 -4.76 -8.87
N HIS A 54 -7.43 -4.39 -7.59
CA HIS A 54 -7.90 -3.10 -7.09
C HIS A 54 -7.21 -1.92 -7.81
N ILE A 55 -5.88 -1.99 -8.02
CA ILE A 55 -5.14 -0.96 -8.74
C ILE A 55 -5.63 -0.84 -10.19
N LEU A 56 -5.91 -1.96 -10.87
CA LEU A 56 -6.45 -1.94 -12.23
C LEU A 56 -7.82 -1.26 -12.27
N ASP A 57 -8.73 -1.58 -11.35
CA ASP A 57 -10.04 -0.96 -11.30
C ASP A 57 -9.95 0.57 -11.07
N VAL A 58 -9.02 1.03 -10.23
CA VAL A 58 -8.73 2.46 -10.00
C VAL A 58 -8.16 3.12 -11.27
N ILE A 59 -7.29 2.43 -12.00
CA ILE A 59 -6.66 2.94 -13.24
C ILE A 59 -7.65 3.00 -14.39
N GLU A 60 -8.55 2.02 -14.51
CA GLU A 60 -9.55 1.90 -15.56
C GLU A 60 -10.78 2.77 -15.30
N GLY A 61 -11.00 3.20 -14.05
CA GLY A 61 -12.04 4.14 -13.68
C GLY A 61 -13.44 3.54 -13.68
N LYS A 62 -13.62 2.33 -13.12
CA LYS A 62 -14.93 1.66 -13.02
C LYS A 62 -15.98 2.36 -12.12
N ASN A 63 -15.72 3.57 -11.64
CA ASN A 63 -16.73 4.47 -11.04
C ASN A 63 -17.21 5.56 -12.03
N ARG A 64 -17.38 5.22 -13.31
CA ARG A 64 -18.02 6.10 -14.32
C ARG A 64 -19.48 5.74 -14.55
N THR A 65 -20.24 5.56 -13.46
CA THR A 65 -21.71 5.58 -13.50
C THR A 65 -22.20 6.85 -12.82
#